data_AF-A0A3N5PFF1-F1
#
_entry.id   AF-A0A3N5PFF1-F1
#
_cell.length_a   1.000
_cell.length_b   1.000
_cell.length_c   1.000
_cell.angle_alpha   90.00
_cell.angle_beta   90.00
_cell.angle_gamma   90.00
#
_symmetry.space_group_name_H-M   'P 1'
#
loop_
_entity.id
_entity.type
_entity.pdbx_description
1 polymer ?
#
loop_
_entity_poly.entity_id
_entity_poly.type
_entity_poly.pdbx_seq_one_letter_code
_entity_poly.pdbx_strand_id
1 'polypeptide(L)'
;MARRFALLLSLVVLAAGTQLPAQQFPPGFVDPGPVLAAASKAINEQSLRCITFSGTGYSGPVGQTFENAVNIDWQRSEMANYTRTINWETGTSKETFDRKPGNNPASWKYGLGWVGGTPTQANLRQTHVVNGRYAWHIDGTGAPVAVPPELAEIYQLDVWMNPHGFLKAARLPGANPKAMWRWEQLEKGRDGNVVNPEKVHVVGITVLGKYRIDATINSQNIITRLKTTVNENVLGDFNIEQESTEFVPAGPSRWPINWHSHQGWDDNWQFYSESTGHNAYGGKFANVQANVCDDPVPVPEPVKQAQPPDPAVVAVEKMADGVYLLGGGPANSYMVEFRDFVAVFEAPGSEERSLAVIEQVAKLAPGKPIRWLVSSHPHFVHIGGLRTYNHIGATVVTHMINLKFLNRDVLTYEPRTVKPDILSLWPPTEVAEGYNYEAIQENFVITDNSRILRVYYVQPLQHVAGMLMAYLPAERIAFEADLFDTHEPPRPAQLPNK
;
A
#
# COMPACT_ATOMS: atom_id res chain seq x y z
N MET A 1 -59.70 52.11 -32.64
CA MET A 1 -58.84 52.69 -33.70
C MET A 1 -57.44 52.85 -33.09
N ALA A 2 -56.47 52.04 -33.52
CA ALA A 2 -55.32 52.44 -34.36
C ALA A 2 -54.21 53.17 -33.56
N ARG A 3 -53.09 52.52 -33.18
CA ARG A 3 -51.85 52.15 -33.93
C ARG A 3 -50.81 53.29 -34.11
N ARG A 4 -49.65 53.08 -33.45
CA ARG A 4 -48.23 53.12 -33.91
C ARG A 4 -47.40 54.43 -33.94
N PHE A 5 -46.19 54.30 -33.35
CA PHE A 5 -44.79 54.65 -33.77
C PHE A 5 -44.03 55.31 -32.59
N ALA A 6 -43.11 54.64 -31.86
CA ALA A 6 -41.74 54.16 -32.16
C ALA A 6 -40.65 55.26 -32.18
N LEU A 7 -39.65 55.15 -31.27
CA LEU A 7 -38.18 55.38 -31.45
C LEU A 7 -37.49 55.12 -30.08
N LEU A 8 -36.79 53.99 -29.87
CA LEU A 8 -35.33 53.78 -30.05
C LEU A 8 -34.43 54.76 -29.26
N LEU A 9 -34.00 54.35 -28.07
CA LEU A 9 -32.71 54.77 -27.50
C LEU A 9 -31.87 53.51 -27.24
N SER A 10 -30.79 53.42 -27.99
CA SER A 10 -29.83 52.34 -28.09
C SER A 10 -28.93 52.23 -26.86
N LEU A 11 -28.84 51.03 -26.28
CA LEU A 11 -27.71 50.60 -25.46
C LEU A 11 -26.45 50.56 -26.34
N VAL A 12 -25.49 51.43 -26.05
CA VAL A 12 -24.09 51.25 -26.44
C VAL A 12 -23.27 51.35 -25.15
N VAL A 13 -23.05 50.21 -24.50
CA VAL A 13 -21.91 50.04 -23.60
C VAL A 13 -20.96 49.10 -24.32
N LEU A 14 -19.80 49.66 -24.65
CA LEU A 14 -18.75 49.05 -25.43
C LEU A 14 -18.33 47.70 -24.84
N ALA A 15 -18.17 46.74 -25.75
CA ALA A 15 -17.26 45.62 -25.61
C ALA A 15 -15.82 46.12 -25.46
N ALA A 16 -15.46 46.57 -24.26
CA ALA A 16 -14.07 46.59 -23.84
C ALA A 16 -13.79 45.21 -23.27
N GLY A 17 -13.18 44.34 -24.09
CA GLY A 17 -12.63 43.08 -23.62
C GLY A 17 -11.65 43.38 -22.51
N THR A 18 -12.05 43.15 -21.27
CA THR A 18 -11.12 43.05 -20.15
C THR A 18 -10.26 41.83 -20.43
N GLN A 19 -9.12 42.04 -21.09
CA GLN A 19 -8.01 41.11 -21.05
C GLN A 19 -7.59 41.06 -19.58
N LEU A 20 -8.17 40.12 -18.84
CA LEU A 20 -7.63 39.73 -17.54
C LEU A 20 -6.17 39.36 -17.80
N PRO A 21 -5.19 39.96 -17.10
CA PRO A 21 -3.80 39.61 -17.28
C PRO A 21 -3.66 38.09 -17.13
N ALA A 22 -3.01 37.45 -18.11
CA ALA A 22 -2.67 36.04 -18.04
C ALA A 22 -2.00 35.79 -16.68
N GLN A 23 -2.55 34.86 -15.90
CA GLN A 23 -2.02 34.52 -14.59
C GLN A 23 -0.52 34.18 -14.75
N GLN A 24 0.35 35.02 -14.20
CA GLN A 24 1.78 34.76 -14.22
C GLN A 24 2.08 33.67 -13.20
N PHE A 25 2.57 32.53 -13.68
CA PHE A 25 3.01 31.43 -12.84
C PHE A 25 4.47 31.66 -12.41
N PRO A 26 4.87 31.23 -11.20
CA PRO A 26 6.27 31.27 -10.79
C PRO A 26 7.18 30.52 -11.76
N PRO A 27 8.48 30.85 -11.85
CA PRO A 27 9.43 30.12 -12.68
C PRO A 27 9.34 28.60 -12.48
N GLY A 28 9.29 27.84 -13.58
CA GLY A 28 9.14 26.38 -13.58
C GLY A 28 7.69 25.88 -13.58
N PHE A 29 6.73 26.70 -13.13
CA PHE A 29 5.30 26.37 -13.15
C PHE A 29 4.63 26.85 -14.44
N VAL A 30 3.56 26.17 -14.83
CA VAL A 30 2.77 26.48 -16.03
C VAL A 30 1.27 26.37 -15.73
N ASP A 31 0.46 26.92 -16.62
CA ASP A 31 -0.99 26.73 -16.56
C ASP A 31 -1.34 25.25 -16.79
N PRO A 32 -1.96 24.55 -15.82
CA PRO A 32 -2.37 23.16 -16.00
C PRO A 32 -3.47 22.99 -17.05
N GLY A 33 -4.30 24.00 -17.29
CA GLY A 33 -5.49 23.90 -18.17
C GLY A 33 -5.13 23.46 -19.60
N PRO A 34 -4.25 24.18 -20.31
CA PRO A 34 -3.79 23.79 -21.65
C PRO A 34 -3.10 22.42 -21.69
N VAL A 35 -2.30 22.08 -20.67
CA VAL A 35 -1.60 20.79 -20.58
C VAL A 35 -2.60 19.63 -20.46
N LEU A 36 -3.57 19.74 -19.55
CA LEU A 36 -4.64 18.76 -19.37
C LEU A 36 -5.55 18.65 -20.60
N ALA A 37 -5.86 19.77 -21.26
CA ALA A 37 -6.64 19.78 -22.48
C ALA A 37 -5.93 19.08 -23.64
N ALA A 38 -4.62 19.31 -23.80
CA ALA A 38 -3.81 18.63 -24.81
C ALA A 38 -3.72 17.13 -24.53
N ALA A 39 -3.53 16.73 -23.26
CA ALA A 39 -3.48 15.32 -22.89
C ALA A 39 -4.82 14.59 -23.09
N SER A 40 -5.93 15.23 -22.72
CA SER A 40 -7.28 14.71 -22.99
C SER A 40 -7.54 14.55 -24.48
N LYS A 41 -7.12 15.51 -25.31
CA LYS A 41 -7.23 15.43 -26.77
C LYS A 41 -6.37 14.31 -27.37
N ALA A 42 -5.15 14.10 -26.87
CA ALA A 42 -4.20 13.13 -27.42
C ALA A 42 -4.70 11.68 -27.37
N ILE A 43 -5.50 11.33 -26.35
CA ILE A 43 -6.12 10.01 -26.22
C ILE A 43 -7.63 10.01 -26.47
N ASN A 44 -8.21 11.15 -26.84
CA ASN A 44 -9.65 11.37 -26.99
C ASN A 44 -10.46 10.89 -25.77
N GLU A 45 -9.99 11.25 -24.57
CA GLU A 45 -10.47 10.75 -23.28
C GLU A 45 -11.97 10.99 -23.04
N GLN A 46 -12.51 12.10 -23.53
CA GLN A 46 -13.92 12.48 -23.32
C GLN A 46 -14.90 11.50 -23.97
N SER A 47 -14.47 10.76 -24.99
CA SER A 47 -15.29 9.76 -25.66
C SER A 47 -15.44 8.45 -24.88
N LEU A 48 -14.68 8.30 -23.78
CA LEU A 48 -14.66 7.09 -22.95
C LEU A 48 -15.26 7.37 -21.57
N ARG A 49 -16.42 6.78 -21.29
CA ARG A 49 -17.14 6.87 -20.00
C ARG A 49 -16.78 5.73 -19.06
N CYS A 50 -16.56 4.56 -19.65
CA CYS A 50 -16.11 3.35 -18.98
C CYS A 50 -15.27 2.50 -19.93
N ILE A 51 -14.54 1.55 -19.37
CA ILE A 51 -13.68 0.64 -20.11
C ILE A 51 -13.77 -0.76 -19.50
N THR A 52 -13.80 -1.79 -20.35
CA THR A 52 -13.54 -3.17 -19.95
C THR A 52 -12.30 -3.65 -20.70
N PHE A 53 -11.32 -4.19 -19.99
CA PHE A 53 -10.11 -4.73 -20.59
C PHE A 53 -9.72 -6.07 -19.98
N SER A 54 -9.08 -6.93 -20.76
CA SER A 54 -8.69 -8.27 -20.33
C SER A 54 -7.39 -8.78 -20.94
N GLY A 55 -6.77 -9.75 -20.26
CA GLY A 55 -5.49 -10.36 -20.64
C GLY A 55 -4.88 -11.17 -19.51
N THR A 56 -3.56 -11.09 -19.38
CA THR A 56 -2.78 -11.80 -18.36
C THR A 56 -1.84 -10.83 -17.66
N GLY A 57 -1.71 -10.99 -16.35
CA GLY A 57 -0.80 -10.20 -15.54
C GLY A 57 -0.15 -11.00 -14.44
N TYR A 58 0.47 -10.27 -13.53
CA TYR A 58 1.04 -10.79 -12.30
C TYR A 58 0.72 -9.85 -11.14
N SER A 59 0.79 -10.40 -9.94
CA SER A 59 0.64 -9.70 -8.67
C SER A 59 1.85 -9.99 -7.80
N GLY A 60 2.32 -8.97 -7.06
CA GLY A 60 3.37 -9.05 -6.06
C GLY A 60 2.83 -8.65 -4.69
N PRO A 61 2.95 -9.49 -3.65
CA PRO A 61 2.49 -9.18 -2.31
C PRO A 61 3.50 -8.26 -1.61
N VAL A 62 3.18 -6.97 -1.60
CA VAL A 62 4.07 -5.94 -1.04
C VAL A 62 4.31 -6.22 0.44
N GLY A 63 5.58 -6.24 0.84
CA GLY A 63 6.00 -6.51 2.21
C GLY A 63 6.07 -7.99 2.59
N GLN A 64 6.03 -8.91 1.63
CA GLN A 64 6.10 -10.38 1.86
C GLN A 64 7.29 -11.03 1.14
N THR A 65 8.39 -10.29 0.95
CA THR A 65 9.62 -10.77 0.32
C THR A 65 10.31 -11.83 1.15
N PHE A 66 11.01 -12.76 0.48
CA PHE A 66 11.87 -13.73 1.16
C PHE A 66 13.07 -13.05 1.83
N GLU A 67 13.64 -12.04 1.17
CA GLU A 67 14.76 -11.24 1.66
C GLU A 67 14.53 -9.77 1.29
N ASN A 68 14.88 -8.85 2.19
CA ASN A 68 14.85 -7.41 1.92
C ASN A 68 16.23 -6.94 1.48
N ALA A 69 16.44 -6.89 0.17
CA ALA A 69 17.68 -6.44 -0.43
C ALA A 69 17.43 -5.72 -1.75
N VAL A 70 18.44 -4.97 -2.19
CA VAL A 70 18.43 -4.25 -3.47
C VAL A 70 18.22 -5.24 -4.63
N ASN A 71 17.35 -4.88 -5.59
CA ASN A 71 17.01 -5.68 -6.76
C ASN A 71 16.26 -7.01 -6.47
N ILE A 72 15.65 -7.18 -5.30
CA ILE A 72 14.81 -8.34 -4.98
C ILE A 72 13.32 -8.01 -5.15
N ASP A 73 12.77 -8.34 -6.32
CA ASP A 73 11.37 -8.08 -6.66
C ASP A 73 10.37 -8.72 -5.70
N TRP A 74 9.16 -8.15 -5.60
CA TRP A 74 8.05 -8.81 -4.89
C TRP A 74 7.78 -10.17 -5.56
N GLN A 75 7.53 -11.20 -4.75
CA GLN A 75 7.31 -12.55 -5.29
C GLN A 75 6.12 -12.55 -6.25
N ARG A 76 6.37 -12.81 -7.53
CA ARG A 76 5.32 -12.75 -8.55
C ARG A 76 4.42 -13.97 -8.51
N SER A 77 3.13 -13.71 -8.45
CA SER A 77 2.06 -14.69 -8.65
C SER A 77 1.29 -14.37 -9.92
N GLU A 78 1.06 -15.39 -10.75
CA GLU A 78 0.31 -15.25 -12.01
C GLU A 78 -1.15 -14.83 -11.75
N MET A 79 -1.64 -13.92 -12.60
CA MET A 79 -3.05 -13.54 -12.71
C MET A 79 -3.52 -13.86 -14.14
N ALA A 80 -4.06 -15.05 -14.33
CA ALA A 80 -4.59 -15.51 -15.60
C ALA A 80 -6.04 -15.04 -15.81
N ASN A 81 -6.51 -15.03 -17.06
CA ASN A 81 -7.88 -14.67 -17.43
C ASN A 81 -8.38 -13.36 -16.77
N TYR A 82 -7.47 -12.41 -16.62
CA TYR A 82 -7.75 -11.15 -15.96
C TYR A 82 -8.76 -10.35 -16.78
N THR A 83 -9.77 -9.80 -16.13
CA THR A 83 -10.71 -8.84 -16.70
C THR A 83 -10.99 -7.75 -15.68
N ARG A 84 -10.89 -6.49 -16.10
CA ARG A 84 -11.28 -5.35 -15.27
C ARG A 84 -12.18 -4.40 -16.05
N THR A 85 -13.26 -4.01 -15.38
CA THR A 85 -14.18 -2.96 -15.82
C THR A 85 -14.04 -1.77 -14.88
N ILE A 86 -13.81 -0.58 -15.44
CA ILE A 86 -13.78 0.68 -14.70
C ILE A 86 -14.86 1.59 -15.28
N ASN A 87 -15.74 2.11 -14.43
CA ASN A 87 -16.73 3.10 -14.79
C ASN A 87 -16.48 4.39 -13.99
N TRP A 88 -16.07 5.46 -14.67
CA TRP A 88 -15.74 6.74 -14.03
C TRP A 88 -16.96 7.62 -13.77
N GLU A 89 -18.10 7.37 -14.44
CA GLU A 89 -19.34 8.11 -14.15
C GLU A 89 -19.89 7.72 -12.79
N THR A 90 -19.70 6.46 -12.39
CA THR A 90 -20.16 5.91 -11.11
C THR A 90 -19.03 5.72 -10.09
N GLY A 91 -17.77 5.93 -10.50
CA GLY A 91 -16.60 5.74 -9.63
C GLY A 91 -16.46 4.29 -9.15
N THR A 92 -16.78 3.31 -9.99
CA THR A 92 -16.80 1.89 -9.64
C THR A 92 -15.83 1.06 -10.48
N SER A 93 -15.31 -0.01 -9.90
CA SER A 93 -14.49 -0.99 -10.61
C SER A 93 -14.87 -2.41 -10.21
N LYS A 94 -14.87 -3.31 -11.19
CA LYS A 94 -14.98 -4.75 -10.97
C LYS A 94 -13.82 -5.42 -11.67
N GLU A 95 -13.12 -6.29 -10.96
CA GLU A 95 -11.97 -7.02 -11.46
C GLU A 95 -12.14 -8.50 -11.15
N THR A 96 -11.78 -9.35 -12.10
CA THR A 96 -11.77 -10.80 -11.93
C THR A 96 -10.51 -11.38 -12.52
N PHE A 97 -9.93 -12.38 -11.87
CA PHE A 97 -8.78 -13.11 -12.39
C PHE A 97 -8.73 -14.52 -11.80
N ASP A 98 -8.01 -15.40 -12.48
CA ASP A 98 -7.68 -16.73 -12.01
C ASP A 98 -6.29 -16.73 -11.38
N ARG A 99 -6.20 -17.19 -10.13
CA ARG A 99 -4.93 -17.35 -9.40
C ARG A 99 -4.94 -18.72 -8.74
N LYS A 100 -3.79 -19.40 -8.74
CA LYS A 100 -3.66 -20.74 -8.13
C LYS A 100 -4.16 -20.71 -6.66
N PRO A 101 -5.13 -21.58 -6.28
CA PRO A 101 -5.59 -21.69 -4.89
C PRO A 101 -4.49 -22.16 -3.93
N GLY A 102 -4.73 -21.99 -2.62
CA GLY A 102 -3.82 -22.40 -1.55
C GLY A 102 -2.93 -21.28 -1.00
N ASN A 103 -3.09 -20.05 -1.50
CA ASN A 103 -2.41 -18.87 -0.97
C ASN A 103 -3.31 -18.13 0.02
N ASN A 104 -2.73 -17.65 1.12
CA ASN A 104 -3.39 -16.80 2.11
C ASN A 104 -2.83 -15.38 1.95
N PRO A 105 -3.66 -14.32 1.90
CA PRO A 105 -5.10 -14.35 2.11
C PRO A 105 -5.92 -14.44 0.82
N ALA A 106 -7.09 -15.09 0.89
CA ALA A 106 -8.07 -15.07 -0.20
C ALA A 106 -8.48 -13.64 -0.60
N SER A 107 -8.48 -12.73 0.37
CA SER A 107 -8.89 -11.34 0.20
C SER A 107 -7.89 -10.46 -0.54
N TRP A 108 -6.64 -10.91 -0.72
CA TRP A 108 -5.60 -10.08 -1.32
C TRP A 108 -5.74 -10.01 -2.84
N LYS A 109 -5.84 -8.76 -3.33
CA LYS A 109 -5.94 -8.38 -4.74
C LYS A 109 -4.55 -8.43 -5.41
N TYR A 110 -3.75 -7.38 -5.22
CA TYR A 110 -2.34 -7.24 -5.59
C TYR A 110 -1.73 -6.07 -4.81
N GLY A 111 -0.40 -5.99 -4.73
CA GLY A 111 0.28 -4.90 -4.02
C GLY A 111 0.02 -4.90 -2.52
N LEU A 112 -0.16 -3.71 -1.94
CA LEU A 112 -0.56 -3.52 -0.54
C LEU A 112 -1.87 -4.23 -0.18
N GLY A 113 -2.00 -4.52 1.11
CA GLY A 113 -3.21 -5.14 1.67
C GLY A 113 -3.12 -6.65 1.84
N TRP A 114 -1.90 -7.20 1.83
CA TRP A 114 -1.68 -8.54 2.34
C TRP A 114 -1.89 -8.53 3.85
N VAL A 115 -2.88 -9.28 4.32
CA VAL A 115 -3.21 -9.41 5.74
C VAL A 115 -3.30 -10.90 6.05
N GLY A 116 -2.27 -11.43 6.73
CA GLY A 116 -2.23 -12.82 7.20
C GLY A 116 -3.35 -13.15 8.18
N GLY A 117 -3.48 -14.41 8.58
CA GLY A 117 -4.49 -14.84 9.55
C GLY A 117 -5.95 -14.73 9.05
N THR A 118 -6.16 -14.52 7.75
CA THR A 118 -7.48 -14.58 7.11
C THR A 118 -7.60 -15.86 6.25
N PRO A 119 -8.80 -16.24 5.77
CA PRO A 119 -8.98 -17.53 5.09
C PRO A 119 -8.08 -17.72 3.88
N THR A 120 -7.56 -18.93 3.72
CA THR A 120 -6.83 -19.36 2.52
C THR A 120 -7.75 -19.38 1.29
N GLN A 121 -7.22 -18.93 0.15
CA GLN A 121 -7.94 -18.97 -1.13
C GLN A 121 -8.29 -20.41 -1.52
N ALA A 122 -9.58 -20.71 -1.66
CA ALA A 122 -10.07 -22.06 -1.97
C ALA A 122 -10.37 -22.26 -3.46
N ASN A 123 -10.79 -21.21 -4.18
CA ASN A 123 -11.21 -21.33 -5.58
C ASN A 123 -10.25 -20.61 -6.54
N LEU A 124 -10.23 -21.06 -7.79
CA LEU A 124 -9.36 -20.50 -8.83
C LEU A 124 -9.72 -19.04 -9.14
N ARG A 125 -11.02 -18.75 -9.31
CA ARG A 125 -11.54 -17.44 -9.71
C ARG A 125 -11.71 -16.53 -8.51
N GLN A 126 -11.06 -15.37 -8.54
CA GLN A 126 -11.28 -14.28 -7.59
C GLN A 126 -12.05 -13.14 -8.26
N THR A 127 -12.90 -12.45 -7.49
CA THR A 127 -13.57 -11.21 -7.91
C THR A 127 -13.35 -10.13 -6.86
N HIS A 128 -12.90 -8.95 -7.28
CA HIS A 128 -12.74 -7.77 -6.43
C HIS A 128 -13.62 -6.63 -6.96
N VAL A 129 -14.32 -5.94 -6.07
CA VAL A 129 -15.25 -4.87 -6.44
C VAL A 129 -15.00 -3.64 -5.58
N VAL A 130 -15.09 -2.47 -6.21
CA VAL A 130 -15.03 -1.15 -5.58
C VAL A 130 -16.29 -0.39 -5.97
N ASN A 131 -17.01 0.14 -4.97
CA ASN A 131 -18.18 0.99 -5.16
C ASN A 131 -18.23 2.07 -4.06
N GLY A 132 -17.85 3.30 -4.43
CA GLY A 132 -17.69 4.40 -3.49
C GLY A 132 -16.64 4.08 -2.42
N ARG A 133 -16.99 4.30 -1.15
CA ARG A 133 -16.13 3.99 0.02
C ARG A 133 -16.04 2.51 0.37
N TYR A 134 -16.74 1.64 -0.36
CA TYR A 134 -16.80 0.21 -0.07
C TYR A 134 -15.98 -0.57 -1.10
N ALA A 135 -15.28 -1.58 -0.62
CA ALA A 135 -14.70 -2.62 -1.45
C ALA A 135 -14.90 -3.98 -0.81
N TRP A 136 -14.97 -5.03 -1.63
CA TRP A 136 -15.10 -6.40 -1.15
C TRP A 136 -14.49 -7.38 -2.17
N HIS A 137 -14.19 -8.58 -1.69
CA HIS A 137 -13.76 -9.69 -2.53
C HIS A 137 -14.76 -10.85 -2.46
N ILE A 138 -14.71 -11.71 -3.47
CA ILE A 138 -15.46 -12.97 -3.56
C ILE A 138 -14.50 -14.04 -4.06
N ASP A 139 -14.35 -15.11 -3.28
CA ASP A 139 -13.60 -16.32 -3.65
C ASP A 139 -14.54 -17.31 -4.36
N GLY A 140 -14.37 -17.50 -5.66
CA GLY A 140 -15.24 -18.33 -6.50
C GLY A 140 -16.68 -17.82 -6.51
N THR A 141 -17.60 -18.61 -5.96
CA THR A 141 -19.01 -18.25 -5.75
C THR A 141 -19.35 -18.06 -4.27
N GLY A 142 -18.35 -17.83 -3.43
CA GLY A 142 -18.50 -17.61 -2.00
C GLY A 142 -19.26 -16.33 -1.65
N ALA A 143 -19.45 -16.10 -0.35
CA ALA A 143 -20.05 -14.86 0.12
C ALA A 143 -19.10 -13.67 -0.08
N PRO A 144 -19.62 -12.46 -0.34
CA PRO A 144 -18.80 -11.26 -0.41
C PRO A 144 -18.24 -10.93 0.98
N VAL A 145 -16.93 -10.67 1.04
CA VAL A 145 -16.23 -10.30 2.28
C VAL A 145 -15.66 -8.90 2.14
N ALA A 146 -16.02 -8.03 3.08
CA ALA A 146 -15.60 -6.65 3.10
C ALA A 146 -14.08 -6.51 3.18
N VAL A 147 -13.55 -5.53 2.45
CA VAL A 147 -12.17 -5.06 2.58
C VAL A 147 -12.13 -3.98 3.66
N PRO A 148 -11.09 -3.91 4.51
CA PRO A 148 -10.95 -2.86 5.52
C PRO A 148 -11.03 -1.44 4.91
N PRO A 149 -11.62 -0.45 5.60
CA PRO A 149 -11.85 0.88 5.04
C PRO A 149 -10.60 1.58 4.49
N GLU A 150 -9.46 1.48 5.18
CA GLU A 150 -8.19 2.08 4.72
C GLU A 150 -7.75 1.50 3.36
N LEU A 151 -7.90 0.18 3.17
CA LEU A 151 -7.56 -0.49 1.91
C LEU A 151 -8.63 -0.25 0.83
N ALA A 152 -9.90 -0.16 1.21
CA ALA A 152 -10.99 0.21 0.30
C ALA A 152 -10.80 1.63 -0.27
N GLU A 153 -10.29 2.57 0.53
CA GLU A 153 -9.93 3.92 0.10
C GLU A 153 -8.78 3.90 -0.93
N ILE A 154 -7.74 3.06 -0.74
CA ILE A 154 -6.68 2.86 -1.73
C ILE A 154 -7.24 2.26 -3.03
N TYR A 155 -8.17 1.30 -2.95
CA TYR A 155 -8.80 0.73 -4.14
C TYR A 155 -9.72 1.73 -4.87
N GLN A 156 -10.37 2.64 -4.13
CA GLN A 156 -11.11 3.76 -4.69
C GLN A 156 -10.17 4.75 -5.39
N LEU A 157 -8.98 5.01 -4.84
CA LEU A 157 -7.95 5.81 -5.49
C LEU A 157 -7.47 5.18 -6.80
N ASP A 158 -7.26 3.85 -6.82
CA ASP A 158 -6.82 3.07 -7.99
C ASP A 158 -7.76 3.18 -9.21
N VAL A 159 -9.05 3.48 -9.00
CA VAL A 159 -10.02 3.79 -10.08
C VAL A 159 -9.57 5.01 -10.92
N TRP A 160 -8.89 5.96 -10.27
CA TRP A 160 -8.43 7.21 -10.87
C TRP A 160 -6.95 7.17 -11.29
N MET A 161 -6.20 6.16 -10.84
CA MET A 161 -4.76 5.98 -11.12
C MET A 161 -4.51 5.38 -12.52
N ASN A 162 -5.09 6.00 -13.54
CA ASN A 162 -4.86 5.69 -14.96
C ASN A 162 -5.07 6.94 -15.83
N PRO A 163 -4.57 6.99 -17.08
CA PRO A 163 -4.62 8.22 -17.89
C PRO A 163 -6.01 8.86 -17.99
N HIS A 164 -7.07 8.08 -18.24
CA HIS A 164 -8.45 8.59 -18.34
C HIS A 164 -8.99 9.01 -16.98
N GLY A 165 -8.80 8.17 -15.96
CA GLY A 165 -9.20 8.45 -14.59
C GLY A 165 -8.60 9.75 -14.07
N PHE A 166 -7.30 9.96 -14.27
CA PHE A 166 -6.60 11.17 -13.87
C PHE A 166 -7.18 12.42 -14.53
N LEU A 167 -7.39 12.39 -15.86
CA LEU A 167 -7.94 13.52 -16.60
C LEU A 167 -9.39 13.86 -16.19
N LYS A 168 -10.19 12.85 -15.83
CA LYS A 168 -11.54 13.05 -15.26
C LYS A 168 -11.46 13.61 -13.85
N ALA A 169 -10.63 13.03 -12.99
CA ALA A 169 -10.41 13.48 -11.62
C ALA A 169 -9.91 14.92 -11.56
N ALA A 170 -9.06 15.35 -12.50
CA ALA A 170 -8.57 16.72 -12.61
C ALA A 170 -9.68 17.78 -12.79
N ARG A 171 -10.88 17.37 -13.21
CA ARG A 171 -12.05 18.24 -13.39
C ARG A 171 -13.02 18.20 -12.21
N LEU A 172 -12.80 17.31 -11.23
CA LEU A 172 -13.65 17.22 -10.05
C LEU A 172 -13.44 18.44 -9.13
N PRO A 173 -14.48 18.86 -8.39
CA PRO A 173 -14.34 19.88 -7.35
C PRO A 173 -13.24 19.49 -6.35
N GLY A 174 -12.37 20.44 -6.01
CA GLY A 174 -11.26 20.22 -5.08
C GLY A 174 -10.00 19.60 -5.70
N ALA A 175 -10.01 19.24 -7.00
CA ALA A 175 -8.83 18.68 -7.66
C ALA A 175 -7.64 19.64 -7.74
N ASN A 176 -7.92 20.96 -7.79
CA ASN A 176 -6.95 22.05 -7.67
C ASN A 176 -5.63 21.80 -8.43
N PRO A 177 -5.68 21.55 -9.76
CA PRO A 177 -4.52 21.13 -10.53
C PRO A 177 -3.38 22.15 -10.45
N LYS A 178 -2.15 21.66 -10.35
CA LYS A 178 -0.92 22.46 -10.41
C LYS A 178 0.03 21.82 -11.39
N ALA A 179 0.68 22.61 -12.24
CA ALA A 179 1.58 22.08 -13.25
C ALA A 179 2.95 22.73 -13.21
N MET A 180 3.97 21.94 -13.52
CA MET A 180 5.33 22.39 -13.80
C MET A 180 5.87 21.67 -15.03
N TRP A 181 6.95 22.18 -15.60
CA TRP A 181 7.71 21.46 -16.62
C TRP A 181 9.08 21.05 -16.08
N ARG A 182 9.64 19.95 -16.60
CA ARG A 182 11.02 19.53 -16.31
C ARG A 182 11.64 18.81 -17.50
N TRP A 183 12.96 18.71 -17.48
CA TRP A 183 13.69 17.76 -18.30
C TRP A 183 13.74 16.43 -17.54
N GLU A 184 13.28 15.35 -18.16
CA GLU A 184 13.31 14.01 -17.57
C GLU A 184 14.38 13.17 -18.27
N GLN A 185 15.20 12.50 -17.46
CA GLN A 185 16.00 11.38 -17.93
C GLN A 185 15.10 10.14 -17.92
N LEU A 186 15.21 9.33 -18.96
CA LEU A 186 14.50 8.05 -19.00
C LEU A 186 15.16 7.05 -18.05
N GLU A 187 14.48 5.93 -17.80
CA GLU A 187 14.83 4.98 -16.76
C GLU A 187 16.18 4.30 -17.04
N LYS A 188 17.13 4.41 -16.11
CA LYS A 188 18.43 3.77 -16.21
C LYS A 188 18.26 2.25 -16.09
N GLY A 189 18.67 1.52 -17.12
CA GLY A 189 18.48 0.08 -17.21
C GLY A 189 17.54 -0.27 -18.36
N ARG A 190 16.24 0.01 -18.20
CA ARG A 190 15.23 -0.19 -19.26
C ARG A 190 15.56 0.59 -20.53
N ASP A 191 15.87 1.88 -20.36
CA ASP A 191 16.04 2.83 -21.48
C ASP A 191 17.55 3.10 -21.76
N GLY A 192 18.44 2.43 -21.02
CA GLY A 192 19.89 2.60 -21.12
C GLY A 192 20.41 3.93 -20.56
N ASN A 193 21.65 4.29 -20.88
CA ASN A 193 22.20 5.59 -20.53
C ASN A 193 21.62 6.66 -21.46
N VAL A 194 20.51 7.27 -21.07
CA VAL A 194 19.86 8.30 -21.89
C VAL A 194 20.61 9.62 -21.80
N VAL A 195 21.19 10.04 -22.93
CA VAL A 195 21.95 11.29 -23.05
C VAL A 195 21.12 12.48 -23.55
N ASN A 196 19.91 12.23 -24.04
CA ASN A 196 19.00 13.25 -24.55
C ASN A 196 17.76 13.32 -23.66
N PRO A 197 17.66 14.27 -22.72
CA PRO A 197 16.49 14.38 -21.86
C PRO A 197 15.25 14.81 -22.64
N GLU A 198 14.09 14.31 -22.25
CA GLU A 198 12.79 14.73 -22.81
C GLU A 198 12.20 15.86 -21.97
N LYS A 199 11.58 16.86 -22.62
CA LYS A 199 10.78 17.85 -21.90
C LYS A 199 9.42 17.26 -21.58
N VAL A 200 9.09 17.19 -20.30
CA VAL A 200 7.81 16.69 -19.80
C VAL A 200 7.09 17.76 -18.98
N HIS A 201 5.77 17.62 -18.84
CA HIS A 201 4.98 18.33 -17.84
C HIS A 201 4.63 17.39 -16.70
N VAL A 202 4.67 17.91 -15.47
CA VAL A 202 4.16 17.21 -14.29
C VAL A 202 2.93 17.96 -13.81
N VAL A 203 1.79 17.29 -13.76
CA VAL A 203 0.53 17.86 -13.26
C VAL A 203 0.12 17.13 -11.99
N GLY A 204 0.04 17.85 -10.87
CA GLY A 204 -0.47 17.35 -9.61
C GLY A 204 -1.95 17.69 -9.43
N ILE A 205 -2.75 16.73 -8.97
CA ILE A 205 -4.16 16.93 -8.57
C ILE A 205 -4.43 16.32 -7.19
N THR A 206 -5.45 16.80 -6.50
CA THR A 206 -5.96 16.20 -5.26
C THR A 206 -7.16 15.30 -5.55
N VAL A 207 -7.13 14.06 -5.09
CA VAL A 207 -8.20 13.06 -5.26
C VAL A 207 -8.64 12.56 -3.87
N LEU A 208 -9.94 12.32 -3.72
CA LEU A 208 -10.60 12.01 -2.43
C LEU A 208 -10.31 13.04 -1.31
N GLY A 209 -10.02 14.29 -1.68
CA GLY A 209 -9.75 15.38 -0.73
C GLY A 209 -8.44 15.25 0.06
N LYS A 210 -7.63 14.22 -0.20
CA LYS A 210 -6.45 13.88 0.61
C LYS A 210 -5.24 13.49 -0.23
N TYR A 211 -5.42 12.65 -1.25
CA TYR A 211 -4.30 12.09 -2.01
C TYR A 211 -3.85 13.04 -3.11
N ARG A 212 -2.56 13.35 -3.13
CA ARG A 212 -1.94 13.98 -4.29
C ARG A 212 -1.60 12.91 -5.32
N ILE A 213 -2.05 13.10 -6.56
CA ILE A 213 -1.63 12.30 -7.71
C ILE A 213 -0.84 13.20 -8.65
N ASP A 214 0.38 12.81 -8.99
CA ASP A 214 1.22 13.48 -9.98
C ASP A 214 1.22 12.69 -11.29
N ALA A 215 0.87 13.34 -12.40
CA ALA A 215 0.98 12.79 -13.74
C ALA A 215 2.18 13.35 -14.49
N THR A 216 3.03 12.47 -15.02
CA THR A 216 4.05 12.84 -16.00
C THR A 216 3.46 12.74 -17.40
N ILE A 217 3.49 13.86 -18.12
CA ILE A 217 2.95 14.03 -19.47
C ILE A 217 4.11 14.32 -20.42
N ASN A 218 4.34 13.42 -21.38
CA ASN A 218 5.45 13.51 -22.33
C ASN A 218 5.22 14.54 -23.44
N SER A 219 6.18 14.69 -24.35
CA SER A 219 6.13 15.66 -25.45
C SER A 219 4.99 15.41 -26.46
N GLN A 220 4.46 14.19 -26.50
CA GLN A 220 3.29 13.79 -27.29
C GLN A 220 1.96 14.01 -26.53
N ASN A 221 2.00 14.64 -25.36
CA ASN A 221 0.87 14.85 -24.46
C ASN A 221 0.25 13.55 -23.94
N ILE A 222 1.03 12.48 -23.82
CA ILE A 222 0.57 11.21 -23.25
C ILE A 222 0.99 11.15 -21.79
N ILE A 223 0.05 10.80 -20.91
CA ILE A 223 0.35 10.44 -19.52
C ILE A 223 1.03 9.07 -19.55
N THR A 224 2.32 9.03 -19.20
CA THR A 224 3.12 7.79 -19.17
C THR A 224 3.27 7.23 -17.77
N ARG A 225 3.20 8.09 -16.75
CA ARG A 225 3.36 7.74 -15.34
C ARG A 225 2.39 8.50 -14.47
N LEU A 226 1.80 7.82 -13.49
CA LEU A 226 1.02 8.39 -12.40
C LEU A 226 1.60 7.96 -11.07
N LYS A 227 1.73 8.90 -10.15
CA LYS A 227 2.36 8.67 -8.85
C LYS A 227 1.49 9.20 -7.73
N THR A 228 1.39 8.48 -6.63
CA THR A 228 0.75 8.95 -5.40
C THR A 228 1.46 8.42 -4.15
N THR A 229 1.22 9.03 -3.00
CA THR A 229 1.76 8.57 -1.72
C THR A 229 0.60 8.18 -0.81
N VAL A 230 0.67 6.97 -0.25
CA VAL A 230 -0.28 6.42 0.72
C VAL A 230 0.45 6.14 2.04
N ASN A 231 -0.29 5.87 3.11
CA ASN A 231 0.32 5.35 4.33
C ASN A 231 0.46 3.82 4.24
N GLU A 232 1.62 3.32 4.61
CA GLU A 232 1.91 1.91 4.91
C GLU A 232 2.52 1.85 6.32
N ASN A 233 2.13 0.90 7.17
CA ASN A 233 2.44 0.98 8.60
C ASN A 233 3.93 0.79 8.94
N VAL A 234 4.67 0.07 8.10
CA VAL A 234 6.11 -0.20 8.27
C VAL A 234 6.97 0.92 7.71
N LEU A 235 6.67 1.38 6.50
CA LEU A 235 7.49 2.37 5.79
C LEU A 235 6.94 3.79 5.86
N GLY A 236 5.70 3.97 6.30
CA GLY A 236 5.05 5.27 6.41
C GLY A 236 4.60 5.80 5.06
N ASP A 237 5.20 6.91 4.62
CA ASP A 237 4.89 7.54 3.33
C ASP A 237 5.36 6.65 2.17
N PHE A 238 4.42 5.89 1.64
CA PHE A 238 4.70 4.82 0.70
C PHE A 238 4.22 5.18 -0.71
N ASN A 239 5.13 5.11 -1.67
CA ASN A 239 4.87 5.47 -3.05
C ASN A 239 4.06 4.38 -3.78
N ILE A 240 3.08 4.78 -4.58
CA ILE A 240 2.48 3.95 -5.61
C ILE A 240 2.69 4.64 -6.94
N GLU A 241 3.38 3.98 -7.85
CA GLU A 241 3.59 4.43 -9.22
C GLU A 241 2.90 3.47 -10.20
N GLN A 242 2.25 4.04 -11.21
CA GLN A 242 1.61 3.33 -12.31
C GLN A 242 2.21 3.83 -13.61
N GLU A 243 2.79 2.92 -14.38
CA GLU A 243 3.28 3.16 -15.73
C GLU A 243 2.34 2.53 -16.76
N SER A 244 2.10 3.27 -17.84
CA SER A 244 1.17 2.88 -18.90
C SER A 244 1.80 3.11 -20.26
N THR A 245 1.92 2.04 -21.04
CA THR A 245 2.52 2.06 -22.39
C THR A 245 1.66 1.30 -23.40
N GLU A 246 2.08 1.32 -24.68
CA GLU A 246 1.39 0.66 -25.79
C GLU A 246 -0.09 1.11 -25.97
N PHE A 247 -0.33 2.39 -26.27
CA PHE A 247 -1.69 2.89 -26.46
C PHE A 247 -2.32 2.42 -27.78
N VAL A 248 -3.34 1.55 -27.68
CA VAL A 248 -4.12 1.01 -28.82
C VAL A 248 -5.48 1.70 -28.96
N PRO A 249 -6.16 1.58 -30.11
CA PRO A 249 -7.53 2.05 -30.26
C PRO A 249 -8.51 1.36 -29.29
N ALA A 250 -9.38 2.16 -28.67
CA ALA A 250 -10.49 1.72 -27.82
C ALA A 250 -11.73 2.50 -28.26
N GLY A 251 -12.43 1.98 -29.27
CA GLY A 251 -13.44 2.76 -30.00
C GLY A 251 -12.79 4.03 -30.59
N PRO A 252 -13.38 5.23 -30.39
CA PRO A 252 -12.77 6.49 -30.81
C PRO A 252 -11.66 7.01 -29.86
N SER A 253 -11.47 6.38 -28.69
CA SER A 253 -10.42 6.70 -27.72
C SER A 253 -9.14 5.89 -28.00
N ARG A 254 -8.05 6.22 -27.32
CA ARG A 254 -6.87 5.35 -27.17
C ARG A 254 -6.77 4.85 -25.73
N TRP A 255 -6.27 3.64 -25.50
CA TRP A 255 -6.12 3.03 -24.16
C TRP A 255 -4.79 2.27 -24.04
N PRO A 256 -4.04 2.39 -22.92
CA PRO A 256 -2.80 1.63 -22.73
C PRO A 256 -3.09 0.15 -22.45
N ILE A 257 -2.31 -0.76 -23.06
CA ILE A 257 -2.47 -2.21 -22.83
C ILE A 257 -1.29 -2.86 -22.12
N ASN A 258 -0.18 -2.16 -21.93
CA ASN A 258 0.93 -2.64 -21.12
C ASN A 258 1.01 -1.81 -19.84
N TRP A 259 0.80 -2.48 -18.71
CA TRP A 259 0.67 -1.86 -17.40
C TRP A 259 1.72 -2.42 -16.46
N HIS A 260 2.20 -1.52 -15.61
CA HIS A 260 3.23 -1.84 -14.66
C HIS A 260 3.10 -0.92 -13.46
N SER A 261 3.16 -1.47 -12.25
CA SER A 261 3.03 -0.71 -11.02
C SER A 261 4.14 -1.04 -10.05
N HIS A 262 4.84 0.00 -9.62
CA HIS A 262 5.77 -0.06 -8.51
C HIS A 262 5.07 0.37 -7.24
N GLN A 263 5.33 -0.34 -6.15
CA GLN A 263 4.89 0.06 -4.83
C GLN A 263 6.10 0.09 -3.89
N GLY A 264 6.37 1.27 -3.36
CA GLY A 264 7.68 1.75 -2.93
C GLY A 264 8.32 2.64 -4.00
N TRP A 265 9.47 3.23 -3.71
CA TRP A 265 10.24 4.00 -4.68
C TRP A 265 10.98 3.08 -5.63
N ASP A 266 10.75 3.15 -6.94
CA ASP A 266 11.49 2.33 -7.90
C ASP A 266 12.96 2.79 -8.00
N ASP A 267 13.77 2.33 -7.05
CA ASP A 267 15.16 2.72 -6.87
C ASP A 267 16.10 1.51 -6.91
N ASN A 268 15.77 0.52 -7.76
CA ASN A 268 16.55 -0.70 -8.07
C ASN A 268 18.08 -0.46 -8.20
N TRP A 269 18.50 0.79 -8.43
CA TRP A 269 19.88 1.22 -8.61
C TRP A 269 20.37 2.35 -7.67
N GLN A 270 20.05 2.32 -6.37
CA GLN A 270 20.96 2.75 -5.25
C GLN A 270 20.67 4.03 -4.42
N PHE A 271 19.45 4.55 -4.26
CA PHE A 271 19.34 5.90 -3.64
C PHE A 271 18.60 6.03 -2.32
N TYR A 272 17.47 5.37 -2.11
CA TYR A 272 16.60 5.70 -0.99
C TYR A 272 16.51 4.56 0.04
N SER A 273 16.08 3.37 -0.39
CA SER A 273 15.74 2.25 0.52
C SER A 273 16.54 0.96 0.25
N GLU A 274 16.61 0.06 1.25
CA GLU A 274 17.13 -1.31 1.08
C GLU A 274 16.09 -2.24 0.45
N SER A 275 14.84 -2.19 0.93
CA SER A 275 13.70 -2.78 0.26
C SER A 275 13.24 -1.81 -0.83
N THR A 276 13.74 -1.98 -2.05
CA THR A 276 13.39 -1.08 -3.16
C THR A 276 11.91 -1.20 -3.55
N GLY A 277 11.38 -0.21 -4.25
CA GLY A 277 10.00 -0.17 -4.75
C GLY A 277 9.80 -1.09 -5.94
N HIS A 278 9.55 -2.33 -5.60
CA HIS A 278 9.47 -3.42 -6.56
C HIS A 278 8.10 -3.51 -7.25
N ASN A 279 8.02 -4.40 -8.22
CA ASN A 279 6.91 -4.54 -9.15
C ASN A 279 5.74 -5.26 -8.48
N ALA A 280 4.73 -4.51 -8.06
CA ALA A 280 3.61 -5.03 -7.28
C ALA A 280 2.46 -5.55 -8.15
N TYR A 281 2.40 -5.09 -9.41
CA TYR A 281 1.37 -5.47 -10.36
C TYR A 281 1.84 -5.13 -11.77
N GLY A 282 1.50 -5.96 -12.75
CA GLY A 282 1.71 -5.62 -14.14
C GLY A 282 1.19 -6.68 -15.09
N GLY A 283 1.15 -6.36 -16.37
CA GLY A 283 0.62 -7.29 -17.36
C GLY A 283 0.31 -6.66 -18.70
N LYS A 284 -0.11 -7.53 -19.63
CA LYS A 284 -0.54 -7.13 -20.96
C LYS A 284 -2.01 -7.47 -21.17
N PHE A 285 -2.81 -6.45 -21.40
CA PHE A 285 -4.27 -6.52 -21.48
C PHE A 285 -4.76 -6.10 -22.86
N ALA A 286 -4.47 -6.95 -23.85
CA ALA A 286 -4.67 -6.62 -25.27
C ALA A 286 -6.15 -6.51 -25.69
N ASN A 287 -7.07 -7.11 -24.95
CA ASN A 287 -8.49 -7.08 -25.28
C ASN A 287 -9.13 -5.87 -24.62
N VAL A 288 -9.66 -4.94 -25.41
CA VAL A 288 -10.19 -3.66 -24.92
C VAL A 288 -11.57 -3.40 -25.51
N GLN A 289 -12.53 -3.06 -24.66
CA GLN A 289 -13.90 -2.74 -25.03
C GLN A 289 -14.28 -1.37 -24.44
N ALA A 290 -14.40 -0.38 -25.33
CA ALA A 290 -14.75 0.98 -24.96
C ALA A 290 -16.24 1.12 -24.69
N ASN A 291 -16.60 1.79 -23.59
CA ASN A 291 -17.98 2.06 -23.20
C ASN A 291 -18.85 0.79 -23.05
N VAL A 292 -18.22 -0.36 -22.80
CA VAL A 292 -18.88 -1.60 -22.43
C VAL A 292 -18.61 -1.82 -20.94
N CYS A 293 -19.62 -1.56 -20.13
CA CYS A 293 -19.60 -1.77 -18.69
C CYS A 293 -20.99 -2.20 -18.24
N ASP A 294 -21.05 -3.19 -17.35
CA ASP A 294 -22.28 -3.54 -16.67
C ASP A 294 -22.67 -2.44 -15.68
N ASP A 295 -23.92 -2.47 -15.22
CA ASP A 295 -24.36 -1.63 -14.11
C ASP A 295 -23.47 -1.87 -12.87
N PRO A 296 -23.23 -0.84 -12.04
CA PRO A 296 -22.47 -1.00 -10.83
C PRO A 296 -23.03 -2.11 -9.96
N VAL A 297 -22.17 -3.02 -9.50
CA VAL A 297 -22.58 -4.07 -8.56
C VAL A 297 -23.05 -3.38 -7.26
N PRO A 298 -24.30 -3.58 -6.82
CA PRO A 298 -24.78 -3.00 -5.57
C PRO A 298 -23.93 -3.48 -4.40
N VAL A 299 -23.65 -2.58 -3.44
CA VAL A 299 -22.92 -2.95 -2.22
C VAL A 299 -23.75 -3.97 -1.43
N PRO A 300 -23.26 -5.20 -1.19
CA PRO A 300 -23.99 -6.21 -0.42
C PRO A 300 -24.23 -5.78 1.03
N GLU A 301 -25.35 -6.19 1.64
CA GLU A 301 -25.65 -5.87 3.04
C GLU A 301 -24.56 -6.32 4.03
N PRO A 302 -23.97 -7.53 3.91
CA PRO A 302 -22.86 -7.93 4.78
C PRO A 302 -21.66 -6.98 4.70
N VAL A 303 -21.41 -6.39 3.52
CA VAL A 303 -20.30 -5.44 3.31
C VAL A 303 -20.60 -4.09 3.93
N LYS A 304 -21.85 -3.62 3.88
CA LYS A 304 -22.27 -2.37 4.54
C LYS A 304 -22.20 -2.46 6.05
N GLN A 305 -22.52 -3.63 6.60
CA GLN A 305 -22.63 -3.87 8.04
C GLN A 305 -21.31 -4.32 8.66
N ALA A 306 -20.35 -4.79 7.85
CA ALA A 306 -19.04 -5.23 8.31
C ALA A 306 -18.35 -4.14 9.14
N GLN A 307 -17.93 -4.52 10.34
CA GLN A 307 -17.08 -3.71 11.20
C GLN A 307 -15.67 -4.31 11.15
N PRO A 308 -14.65 -3.58 10.67
CA PRO A 308 -13.28 -4.04 10.76
C PRO A 308 -12.89 -4.21 12.25
N PRO A 309 -11.99 -5.15 12.59
CA PRO A 309 -11.43 -5.23 13.94
C PRO A 309 -10.84 -3.87 14.35
N ASP A 310 -11.19 -3.42 15.56
CA ASP A 310 -10.63 -2.19 16.12
C ASP A 310 -9.21 -2.48 16.63
N PRO A 311 -8.15 -1.87 16.04
CA PRO A 311 -6.78 -2.09 16.47
C PRO A 311 -6.55 -1.73 17.95
N ALA A 312 -7.38 -0.84 18.52
CA ALA A 312 -7.29 -0.45 19.93
C ALA A 312 -7.84 -1.50 20.91
N VAL A 313 -8.58 -2.51 20.42
CA VAL A 313 -9.13 -3.58 21.26
C VAL A 313 -8.18 -4.76 21.32
N VAL A 314 -7.65 -5.02 22.52
CA VAL A 314 -6.73 -6.14 22.78
C VAL A 314 -7.44 -7.22 23.59
N ALA A 315 -7.63 -8.39 23.00
CA ALA A 315 -8.04 -9.61 23.70
C ALA A 315 -6.84 -10.15 24.49
N VAL A 316 -6.98 -10.25 25.81
CA VAL A 316 -5.91 -10.70 26.71
C VAL A 316 -6.23 -12.11 27.20
N GLU A 317 -5.31 -13.04 26.97
CA GLU A 317 -5.41 -14.42 27.44
C GLU A 317 -4.17 -14.78 28.26
N LYS A 318 -4.37 -15.29 29.49
CA LYS A 318 -3.27 -15.79 30.33
C LYS A 318 -2.91 -17.22 29.89
N MET A 319 -1.71 -17.40 29.36
CA MET A 319 -1.20 -18.71 28.92
C MET A 319 -0.47 -19.45 30.04
N ALA A 320 0.27 -18.71 30.86
CA ALA A 320 0.94 -19.18 32.07
C ALA A 320 1.13 -18.00 33.04
N ASP A 321 1.71 -18.25 34.21
CA ASP A 321 1.99 -17.15 35.14
C ASP A 321 2.99 -16.16 34.54
N GLY A 322 2.64 -14.88 34.46
CA GLY A 322 3.44 -13.86 33.78
C GLY A 322 3.63 -14.08 32.27
N VAL A 323 2.79 -14.89 31.61
CA VAL A 323 2.83 -15.10 30.14
C VAL A 323 1.44 -14.92 29.55
N TYR A 324 1.31 -13.99 28.61
CA TYR A 324 0.01 -13.59 28.06
C TYR A 324 0.04 -13.50 26.54
N LEU A 325 -1.02 -13.98 25.89
CA LEU A 325 -1.36 -13.65 24.52
C LEU A 325 -2.13 -12.32 24.52
N LEU A 326 -1.72 -11.41 23.64
CA LEU A 326 -2.32 -10.09 23.44
C LEU A 326 -2.83 -10.02 21.99
N GLY A 327 -4.03 -10.55 21.78
CA GLY A 327 -4.64 -10.82 20.48
C GLY A 327 -5.86 -9.95 20.14
N GLY A 328 -6.64 -10.36 19.14
CA GLY A 328 -7.73 -9.56 18.58
C GLY A 328 -7.39 -8.87 17.25
N GLY A 329 -6.23 -9.20 16.67
CA GLY A 329 -5.84 -8.82 15.31
C GLY A 329 -5.51 -10.05 14.44
N PRO A 330 -5.19 -9.84 13.16
CA PRO A 330 -4.76 -10.91 12.24
C PRO A 330 -3.44 -11.58 12.65
N ALA A 331 -2.60 -10.87 13.39
CA ALA A 331 -1.42 -11.38 14.07
C ALA A 331 -1.41 -10.88 15.52
N ASN A 332 -0.77 -11.63 16.42
CA ASN A 332 -0.83 -11.42 17.86
C ASN A 332 0.54 -11.03 18.43
N SER A 333 0.52 -10.30 19.55
CA SER A 333 1.71 -10.08 20.38
C SER A 333 1.66 -11.00 21.60
N TYR A 334 2.83 -11.33 22.16
CA TYR A 334 2.93 -12.14 23.37
C TYR A 334 3.79 -11.44 24.41
N MET A 335 3.30 -11.36 25.63
CA MET A 335 4.02 -10.77 26.76
C MET A 335 4.64 -11.86 27.62
N VAL A 336 5.90 -11.66 28.00
CA VAL A 336 6.63 -12.47 28.97
C VAL A 336 7.19 -11.56 30.07
N GLU A 337 6.68 -11.72 31.28
CA GLU A 337 7.09 -10.97 32.46
C GLU A 337 8.36 -11.57 33.08
N PHE A 338 9.31 -10.71 33.45
CA PHE A 338 10.48 -11.04 34.27
C PHE A 338 10.38 -10.26 35.59
N ARG A 339 11.32 -10.43 36.53
CA ARG A 339 11.37 -9.70 37.80
C ARG A 339 11.39 -8.20 37.59
N ASP A 340 12.28 -7.74 36.71
CA ASP A 340 12.62 -6.31 36.58
C ASP A 340 12.09 -5.67 35.27
N PHE A 341 11.64 -6.47 34.30
CA PHE A 341 11.21 -5.98 32.98
C PHE A 341 10.19 -6.92 32.31
N VAL A 342 9.70 -6.53 31.14
CA VAL A 342 8.88 -7.34 30.23
C VAL A 342 9.60 -7.52 28.90
N ALA A 343 9.49 -8.71 28.31
CA ALA A 343 9.77 -8.95 26.90
C ALA A 343 8.46 -9.14 26.13
N VAL A 344 8.37 -8.56 24.94
CA VAL A 344 7.25 -8.75 24.01
C VAL A 344 7.76 -9.51 22.79
N PHE A 345 7.00 -10.47 22.30
CA PHE A 345 7.22 -11.14 21.03
C PHE A 345 6.18 -10.63 20.02
N GLU A 346 6.65 -10.10 18.90
CA GLU A 346 5.92 -9.50 17.79
C GLU A 346 5.25 -8.13 18.03
N ALA A 347 5.28 -7.28 17.01
CA ALA A 347 4.63 -5.96 16.99
C ALA A 347 3.79 -5.76 15.70
N PRO A 348 2.72 -6.57 15.50
CA PRO A 348 2.03 -6.66 14.23
C PRO A 348 1.10 -5.49 13.94
N GLY A 349 0.76 -5.35 12.66
CA GLY A 349 -0.35 -4.52 12.20
C GLY A 349 -0.02 -3.04 12.10
N SER A 350 -0.05 -2.31 13.21
CA SER A 350 0.05 -0.84 13.21
C SER A 350 0.52 -0.25 14.54
N GLU A 351 0.78 1.06 14.53
CA GLU A 351 1.05 1.84 15.75
C GLU A 351 -0.13 1.81 16.72
N GLU A 352 -1.36 2.02 16.27
CA GLU A 352 -2.54 2.06 17.15
C GLU A 352 -2.69 0.73 17.90
N ARG A 353 -2.43 -0.38 17.19
CA ARG A 353 -2.41 -1.71 17.79
C ARG A 353 -1.30 -1.82 18.84
N SER A 354 -0.10 -1.39 18.52
CA SER A 354 1.06 -1.46 19.42
C SER A 354 0.89 -0.61 20.67
N LEU A 355 0.34 0.61 20.55
CA LEU A 355 0.02 1.47 21.70
C LEU A 355 -0.99 0.78 22.63
N ALA A 356 -2.04 0.18 22.07
CA ALA A 356 -3.02 -0.55 22.88
C ALA A 356 -2.43 -1.78 23.58
N VAL A 357 -1.52 -2.50 22.92
CA VAL A 357 -0.78 -3.63 23.50
C VAL A 357 0.14 -3.15 24.62
N ILE A 358 0.90 -2.07 24.43
CA ILE A 358 1.76 -1.45 25.45
C ILE A 358 0.96 -1.09 26.70
N GLU A 359 -0.23 -0.50 26.54
CA GLU A 359 -1.12 -0.18 27.66
C GLU A 359 -1.61 -1.43 28.41
N GLN A 360 -1.85 -2.55 27.72
CA GLN A 360 -2.16 -3.82 28.41
C GLN A 360 -0.96 -4.36 29.18
N VAL A 361 0.24 -4.28 28.59
CA VAL A 361 1.47 -4.70 29.27
C VAL A 361 1.68 -3.88 30.55
N ALA A 362 1.48 -2.56 30.50
CA ALA A 362 1.60 -1.69 31.68
C ALA A 362 0.60 -2.03 32.80
N LYS A 363 -0.60 -2.51 32.45
CA LYS A 363 -1.60 -2.99 33.43
C LYS A 363 -1.23 -4.35 34.02
N LEU A 364 -0.72 -5.26 33.19
CA LEU A 364 -0.38 -6.62 33.58
C LEU A 364 0.90 -6.69 34.41
N ALA A 365 1.87 -5.82 34.15
CA ALA A 365 3.14 -5.72 34.86
C ALA A 365 3.47 -4.27 35.28
N PRO A 366 2.75 -3.71 36.28
CA PRO A 366 2.91 -2.31 36.67
C PRO A 366 4.35 -1.97 37.08
N GLY A 367 4.87 -0.86 36.56
CA GLY A 367 6.20 -0.33 36.89
C GLY A 367 7.37 -1.04 36.22
N LYS A 368 7.13 -2.10 35.42
CA LYS A 368 8.18 -2.80 34.68
C LYS A 368 8.30 -2.23 33.26
N PRO A 369 9.50 -1.86 32.79
CA PRO A 369 9.70 -1.42 31.42
C PRO A 369 9.57 -2.59 30.44
N ILE A 370 9.10 -2.30 29.22
CA ILE A 370 9.26 -3.21 28.08
C ILE A 370 10.70 -3.07 27.61
N ARG A 371 11.56 -4.00 28.03
CA ARG A 371 12.99 -3.94 27.73
C ARG A 371 13.31 -4.53 26.36
N TRP A 372 12.60 -5.60 25.98
CA TRP A 372 12.89 -6.37 24.78
C TRP A 372 11.65 -6.49 23.90
N LEU A 373 11.82 -6.25 22.61
CA LEU A 373 10.87 -6.65 21.58
C LEU A 373 11.54 -7.66 20.66
N VAL A 374 11.07 -8.90 20.63
CA VAL A 374 11.51 -9.89 19.63
C VAL A 374 10.68 -9.69 18.37
N SER A 375 11.32 -9.29 17.28
CA SER A 375 10.72 -9.27 15.94
C SER A 375 11.03 -10.60 15.26
N SER A 376 10.01 -11.39 14.93
CA SER A 376 10.25 -12.71 14.36
C SER A 376 10.84 -12.62 12.97
N HIS A 377 10.29 -11.79 12.10
CA HIS A 377 10.74 -11.62 10.72
C HIS A 377 10.18 -10.32 10.10
N PRO A 378 10.79 -9.80 9.01
CA PRO A 378 10.51 -8.45 8.51
C PRO A 378 9.35 -8.36 7.53
N HIS A 379 8.35 -9.26 7.63
CA HIS A 379 7.13 -9.14 6.83
C HIS A 379 6.23 -8.06 7.39
N PHE A 380 5.60 -7.27 6.52
CA PHE A 380 4.99 -6.01 6.96
C PHE A 380 3.86 -6.18 7.98
N VAL A 381 3.13 -7.29 7.90
CA VAL A 381 2.06 -7.63 8.85
C VAL A 381 2.57 -7.85 10.28
N HIS A 382 3.87 -8.12 10.47
CA HIS A 382 4.52 -8.44 11.75
C HIS A 382 5.30 -7.28 12.36
N ILE A 383 5.74 -6.31 11.55
CA ILE A 383 6.66 -5.24 11.97
C ILE A 383 6.06 -3.82 11.95
N GLY A 384 4.76 -3.69 11.67
CA GLY A 384 4.07 -2.38 11.63
C GLY A 384 4.20 -1.54 12.91
N GLY A 385 4.49 -2.17 14.04
CA GLY A 385 4.67 -1.52 15.34
C GLY A 385 6.11 -1.27 15.79
N LEU A 386 7.13 -1.65 15.01
CA LEU A 386 8.53 -1.61 15.48
C LEU A 386 8.96 -0.19 15.92
N ARG A 387 8.61 0.84 15.15
CA ARG A 387 8.92 2.25 15.50
C ARG A 387 8.26 2.68 16.81
N THR A 388 7.05 2.21 17.09
CA THR A 388 6.32 2.49 18.34
C THR A 388 7.04 1.91 19.56
N TYR A 389 7.51 0.66 19.48
CA TYR A 389 8.27 0.05 20.57
C TYR A 389 9.68 0.64 20.72
N ASN A 390 10.34 0.94 19.59
CA ASN A 390 11.64 1.57 19.62
C ASN A 390 11.58 2.97 20.26
N HIS A 391 10.52 3.73 19.99
CA HIS A 391 10.27 5.04 20.60
C HIS A 391 10.22 5.01 22.13
N ILE A 392 9.59 3.98 22.72
CA ILE A 392 9.51 3.83 24.19
C ILE A 392 10.79 3.21 24.80
N GLY A 393 11.83 2.99 24.01
CA GLY A 393 13.13 2.50 24.47
C GLY A 393 13.28 0.98 24.54
N ALA A 394 12.39 0.21 23.91
CA ALA A 394 12.56 -1.24 23.81
C ALA A 394 13.71 -1.58 22.83
N THR A 395 14.57 -2.53 23.22
CA THR A 395 15.61 -3.06 22.34
C THR A 395 15.03 -4.14 21.43
N VAL A 396 15.12 -3.94 20.12
CA VAL A 396 14.58 -4.86 19.10
C VAL A 396 15.54 -6.03 18.87
N VAL A 397 15.16 -7.24 19.27
CA VAL A 397 15.88 -8.48 18.97
C VAL A 397 15.44 -8.98 17.60
N THR A 398 16.39 -9.12 16.68
CA THR A 398 16.16 -9.56 15.29
C THR A 398 17.35 -10.37 14.78
N HIS A 399 17.15 -11.18 13.73
CA HIS A 399 18.26 -11.81 13.03
C HIS A 399 19.11 -10.76 12.29
N MET A 400 20.43 -10.95 12.26
CA MET A 400 21.36 -9.96 11.70
C MET A 400 21.14 -9.64 10.22
N ILE A 401 20.59 -10.58 9.44
CA ILE A 401 20.32 -10.36 8.01
C ILE A 401 19.29 -9.24 7.79
N ASN A 402 18.37 -9.04 8.74
CA ASN A 402 17.32 -8.04 8.65
C ASN A 402 17.79 -6.65 9.07
N LEU A 403 18.93 -6.55 9.77
CA LEU A 403 19.35 -5.33 10.44
C LEU A 403 19.55 -4.17 9.47
N LYS A 404 20.10 -4.44 8.28
CA LYS A 404 20.35 -3.42 7.26
C LYS A 404 19.04 -2.77 6.81
N PHE A 405 18.06 -3.60 6.44
CA PHE A 405 16.71 -3.15 6.09
C PHE A 405 16.05 -2.37 7.22
N LEU A 406 16.04 -2.93 8.43
CA LEU A 406 15.39 -2.28 9.58
C LEU A 406 16.02 -0.91 9.87
N ASN A 407 17.35 -0.79 9.90
CA ASN A 407 18.02 0.47 10.21
C ASN A 407 17.96 1.50 9.08
N ARG A 408 17.79 1.08 7.82
CA ARG A 408 17.75 2.00 6.68
C ARG A 408 16.34 2.47 6.35
N ASP A 409 15.34 1.60 6.53
CA ASP A 409 14.00 1.82 6.00
C ASP A 409 12.93 1.97 7.08
N VAL A 410 13.10 1.30 8.23
CA VAL A 410 12.04 1.20 9.26
C VAL A 410 12.34 2.06 10.48
N LEU A 411 13.46 1.79 11.15
CA LEU A 411 13.90 2.41 12.40
C LEU A 411 14.67 3.72 12.14
N THR A 412 14.06 4.63 11.37
CA THR A 412 14.67 5.90 10.97
C THR A 412 13.82 7.10 11.36
N TYR A 413 14.44 8.28 11.41
CA TYR A 413 13.74 9.55 11.60
C TYR A 413 13.03 10.06 10.34
N GLU A 414 12.88 9.24 9.29
CA GLU A 414 12.17 9.68 8.09
C GLU A 414 10.75 10.13 8.48
N PRO A 415 10.39 11.41 8.23
CA PRO A 415 9.09 11.93 8.62
C PRO A 415 7.97 11.25 7.84
N ARG A 416 6.96 10.76 8.55
CA ARG A 416 5.70 10.29 7.93
C ARG A 416 4.72 11.45 7.86
N THR A 417 4.27 11.82 6.67
CA THR A 417 3.41 13.00 6.45
C THR A 417 1.96 12.64 6.13
N VAL A 418 1.70 11.46 5.57
CA VAL A 418 0.33 11.01 5.26
C VAL A 418 -0.41 10.55 6.52
N LYS A 419 0.28 9.82 7.41
CA LYS A 419 -0.20 9.42 8.74
C LYS A 419 1.00 9.39 9.71
N PRO A 420 1.32 10.53 10.36
CA PRO A 420 2.44 10.60 11.29
C PRO A 420 2.29 9.64 12.46
N ASP A 421 3.35 8.90 12.78
CA ASP A 421 3.44 8.01 13.94
C ASP A 421 4.09 8.74 15.14
N ILE A 422 4.12 8.12 16.33
CA ILE A 422 4.69 8.76 17.53
C ILE A 422 6.16 9.14 17.37
N LEU A 423 6.93 8.37 16.58
CA LEU A 423 8.32 8.70 16.27
C LEU A 423 8.41 9.98 15.43
N SER A 424 7.54 10.14 14.43
CA SER A 424 7.50 11.36 13.60
C SER A 424 7.00 12.57 14.38
N LEU A 425 6.05 12.37 15.30
CA LEU A 425 5.45 13.43 16.11
C LEU A 425 6.35 13.87 17.27
N TRP A 426 7.07 12.93 17.88
CA TRP A 426 7.86 13.14 19.10
C TRP A 426 9.21 12.42 19.02
N PRO A 427 10.11 12.78 18.09
CA PRO A 427 11.35 12.02 17.85
C PRO A 427 12.31 12.12 19.05
N PRO A 428 12.59 11.01 19.77
CA PRO A 428 13.57 10.99 20.85
C PRO A 428 14.98 10.80 20.25
N THR A 429 15.99 11.48 20.81
CA THR A 429 17.39 11.38 20.35
C THR A 429 17.96 9.98 20.52
N GLU A 430 17.42 9.23 21.48
CA GLU A 430 17.78 7.87 21.83
C GLU A 430 17.58 6.89 20.67
N VAL A 431 16.75 7.19 19.66
CA VAL A 431 16.60 6.31 18.48
C VAL A 431 17.91 6.23 17.65
N ALA A 432 18.74 7.27 17.68
CA ALA A 432 20.07 7.25 17.04
C ALA A 432 21.23 6.99 18.01
N GLU A 433 21.06 7.29 19.30
CA GLU A 433 22.15 7.22 20.30
C GLU A 433 22.06 5.98 21.19
N GLY A 434 20.88 5.37 21.26
CA GLY A 434 20.53 4.33 22.21
C GLY A 434 20.85 2.91 21.75
N TYR A 435 20.76 2.00 22.71
CA TYR A 435 20.88 0.56 22.47
C TYR A 435 19.55 -0.02 21.96
N ASN A 436 19.34 0.11 20.66
CA ASN A 436 18.02 -0.04 20.05
C ASN A 436 17.77 -1.39 19.37
N TYR A 437 18.81 -2.20 19.17
CA TYR A 437 18.67 -3.53 18.61
C TYR A 437 19.68 -4.53 19.16
N GLU A 438 19.30 -5.80 19.11
CA GLU A 438 20.18 -6.96 19.23
C GLU A 438 20.13 -7.75 17.93
N ALA A 439 21.26 -7.78 17.22
CA ALA A 439 21.38 -8.51 15.97
C ALA A 439 21.99 -9.89 16.23
N ILE A 440 21.17 -10.92 16.13
CA ILE A 440 21.55 -12.29 16.51
C ILE A 440 21.87 -13.13 15.28
N GLN A 441 22.76 -14.12 15.41
CA GLN A 441 23.10 -15.06 14.32
C GLN A 441 22.40 -16.41 14.49
N GLU A 442 22.53 -17.05 15.66
CA GLU A 442 21.99 -18.40 15.88
C GLU A 442 20.96 -18.42 17.00
N ASN A 443 21.33 -17.91 18.17
CA ASN A 443 20.48 -17.89 19.34
C ASN A 443 20.74 -16.67 20.22
N PHE A 444 19.76 -16.36 21.06
CA PHE A 444 19.85 -15.33 22.08
C PHE A 444 19.03 -15.75 23.30
N VAL A 445 19.43 -15.27 24.48
CA VAL A 445 18.75 -15.61 25.73
C VAL A 445 18.39 -14.34 26.48
N ILE A 446 17.09 -14.13 26.67
CA ILE A 446 16.57 -13.08 27.54
C ILE A 446 16.33 -13.72 28.92
N THR A 447 17.00 -13.19 29.94
CA THR A 447 16.93 -13.71 31.32
C THR A 447 17.26 -12.62 32.34
N ASP A 448 16.71 -12.76 33.53
CA ASP A 448 17.03 -12.02 34.75
C ASP A 448 17.47 -12.94 35.91
N ASN A 449 17.82 -14.19 35.55
CA ASN A 449 18.07 -15.35 36.41
C ASN A 449 16.86 -15.96 37.13
N SER A 450 15.66 -15.39 36.99
CA SER A 450 14.40 -15.97 37.50
C SER A 450 13.62 -16.73 36.42
N ARG A 451 13.70 -16.25 35.18
CA ARG A 451 13.07 -16.85 33.99
C ARG A 451 14.02 -16.81 32.81
N ILE A 452 13.89 -17.76 31.90
CA ILE A 452 14.69 -17.85 30.67
C ILE A 452 13.73 -17.87 29.48
N LEU A 453 13.90 -16.94 28.54
CA LEU A 453 13.31 -16.98 27.21
C LEU A 453 14.43 -17.18 26.18
N ARG A 454 14.36 -18.28 25.42
CA ARG A 454 15.35 -18.58 24.39
C ARG A 454 14.80 -18.14 23.03
N VAL A 455 15.59 -17.39 22.28
CA VAL A 455 15.29 -16.98 20.90
C VAL A 455 16.20 -17.75 19.97
N TYR A 456 15.65 -18.28 18.88
CA TYR A 456 16.35 -19.15 17.94
C TYR A 456 16.14 -18.68 16.50
N TYR A 457 17.21 -18.69 15.71
CA TYR A 457 17.12 -18.59 14.26
C TYR A 457 16.62 -19.91 13.66
N VAL A 458 15.60 -19.84 12.82
CA VAL A 458 14.97 -20.98 12.17
C VAL A 458 15.40 -21.08 10.71
N GLN A 459 16.05 -22.18 10.36
CA GLN A 459 16.55 -22.46 9.02
C GLN A 459 16.68 -23.98 8.79
N PRO A 460 16.57 -24.46 7.53
CA PRO A 460 16.21 -23.71 6.31
C PRO A 460 14.69 -23.45 6.22
N LEU A 461 14.29 -22.37 5.54
CA LEU A 461 12.88 -22.01 5.30
C LEU A 461 12.66 -21.51 3.86
N GLN A 462 11.44 -21.66 3.35
CA GLN A 462 10.99 -21.03 2.09
C GLN A 462 10.22 -19.72 2.33
N HIS A 463 9.79 -19.47 3.57
CA HIS A 463 8.93 -18.35 3.90
C HIS A 463 9.68 -17.00 3.90
N VAL A 464 10.76 -16.91 4.67
CA VAL A 464 11.57 -15.70 4.82
C VAL A 464 12.97 -16.04 5.36
N ALA A 465 13.97 -15.25 5.00
CA ALA A 465 15.30 -15.32 5.59
C ALA A 465 15.34 -14.62 6.94
N GLY A 466 16.15 -15.14 7.87
CA GLY A 466 16.32 -14.52 9.19
C GLY A 466 15.11 -14.60 10.12
N MET A 467 14.27 -15.64 9.98
CA MET A 467 13.13 -15.86 10.86
C MET A 467 13.54 -16.33 12.25
N LEU A 468 12.98 -15.71 13.28
CA LEU A 468 13.18 -16.07 14.66
C LEU A 468 11.94 -16.72 15.27
N MET A 469 12.16 -17.69 16.16
CA MET A 469 11.16 -18.21 17.08
C MET A 469 11.64 -18.05 18.52
N ALA A 470 10.75 -18.15 19.49
CA ALA A 470 11.12 -18.12 20.91
C ALA A 470 10.51 -19.29 21.70
N TYR A 471 11.20 -19.70 22.77
CA TYR A 471 10.80 -20.85 23.60
C TYR A 471 11.02 -20.56 25.09
N LEU A 472 9.97 -20.83 25.87
CA LEU A 472 9.93 -20.78 27.32
C LEU A 472 10.03 -22.21 27.88
N PRO A 473 11.20 -22.66 28.34
CA PRO A 473 11.41 -24.05 28.73
C PRO A 473 10.68 -24.47 30.01
N ALA A 474 10.49 -23.56 30.96
CA ALA A 474 9.80 -23.86 32.22
C ALA A 474 8.28 -24.02 31.98
N GLU A 475 7.72 -23.14 31.17
CA GLU A 475 6.30 -23.13 30.79
C GLU A 475 5.97 -24.10 29.64
N ARG A 476 6.99 -24.57 28.91
CA ARG A 476 6.86 -25.42 27.70
C ARG A 476 6.03 -24.76 26.59
N ILE A 477 6.21 -23.45 26.41
CA ILE A 477 5.52 -22.64 25.40
C ILE A 477 6.52 -22.25 24.32
N ALA A 478 6.14 -22.45 23.05
CA ALA A 478 6.87 -21.95 21.89
C ALA A 478 6.05 -20.85 21.20
N PHE A 479 6.72 -19.76 20.83
CA PHE A 479 6.20 -18.70 19.97
C PHE A 479 6.87 -18.86 18.60
N GLU A 480 6.10 -19.23 17.59
CA GLU A 480 6.62 -19.63 16.27
C GLU A 480 6.34 -18.64 15.13
N ALA A 481 5.52 -17.61 15.39
CA ALA A 481 5.06 -16.62 14.40
C ALA A 481 4.29 -17.26 13.24
N ASP A 482 4.87 -17.28 12.03
CA ASP A 482 4.23 -17.76 10.79
C ASP A 482 4.79 -19.12 10.32
N LEU A 483 5.51 -19.85 11.18
CA LEU A 483 6.08 -21.15 10.82
C LEU A 483 5.00 -22.21 10.64
N PHE A 484 3.93 -22.17 11.44
CA PHE A 484 2.91 -23.22 11.43
C PHE A 484 1.51 -22.76 11.85
N ASP A 485 0.55 -22.83 10.93
CA ASP A 485 -0.86 -22.59 11.24
C ASP A 485 -1.52 -23.87 11.78
N THR A 486 -1.80 -23.93 13.08
CA THR A 486 -2.38 -25.15 13.70
C THR A 486 -3.84 -25.43 13.35
N HIS A 487 -4.55 -24.46 12.76
CA HIS A 487 -5.97 -24.56 12.42
C HIS A 487 -6.23 -25.00 10.97
N GLU A 488 -5.19 -25.11 10.13
CA GLU A 488 -5.28 -25.51 8.72
C GLU A 488 -4.18 -26.57 8.40
N PRO A 489 -4.33 -27.37 7.34
CA PRO A 489 -3.24 -28.23 6.87
C PRO A 489 -1.97 -27.40 6.54
N PRO A 490 -0.76 -27.88 6.85
CA PRO A 490 0.47 -27.11 6.65
C PRO A 490 0.68 -26.76 5.17
N ARG A 491 1.00 -25.49 4.90
CA ARG A 491 1.25 -24.97 3.54
C ARG A 491 2.62 -25.44 3.04
N PRO A 492 2.84 -25.58 1.71
CA PRO A 492 4.15 -25.96 1.17
C PRO A 492 5.32 -25.09 1.66
N ALA A 493 5.10 -23.78 1.83
CA ALA A 493 6.11 -22.84 2.33
C ALA A 493 6.49 -23.06 3.81
N GLN A 494 5.66 -23.79 4.57
CA GLN A 494 5.86 -24.15 5.98
C GLN A 494 6.53 -25.52 6.15
N LEU A 495 6.76 -26.25 5.05
CA LEU A 495 7.38 -27.57 5.09
C LEU A 495 8.89 -27.47 4.78
N PRO A 496 9.74 -28.33 5.39
CA PRO A 496 11.15 -28.40 5.03
C PRO A 496 11.34 -28.67 3.53
N ASN A 497 12.40 -28.11 2.94
CA ASN A 497 12.81 -28.48 1.58
C ASN A 497 13.05 -29.99 1.52
N LYS A 498 12.42 -30.67 0.54
CA LYS A 498 12.69 -32.08 0.26
C LYS A 498 14.05 -32.28 -0.37
#